data_AF-A0A7L5T3N2-F1
#
_entry.id   AF-A0A7L5T3N2-F1
#
_cell.length_a   1.000
_cell.length_b   1.000
_cell.length_c   1.000
_cell.angle_alpha   90.00
_cell.angle_beta   90.00
_cell.angle_gamma   90.00
#
_symmetry.space_group_name_H-M   'P 1'
#
loop_
_entity.id
_entity.type
_entity.pdbx_description
1 polymer ?
#
loop_
_entity_poly.entity_id
_entity_poly.type
_entity_poly.pdbx_seq_one_letter_code
_entity_poly.pdbx_strand_id
1 'polypeptide(L)'
;MDAVVAIVIGVLILAAVLYDVGRLITLGEWRWPPLARLCGRRAALEATERWCAGLRRHGRIDTADYQRRMSLIAHGQRTAHQEATARRR
;
A
#
# COMPACT_ATOMS: atom_id res chain seq x y z
N MET A 1 -47.71 20.21 -13.05
CA MET A 1 -47.09 19.65 -11.81
C MET A 1 -45.83 18.86 -12.13
N ASP A 2 -45.75 18.21 -13.30
CA ASP A 2 -44.58 17.42 -13.72
C ASP A 2 -43.28 18.22 -13.81
N ALA A 3 -43.33 19.47 -14.27
CA ALA A 3 -42.13 20.33 -14.33
C ALA A 3 -41.54 20.60 -12.94
N VAL A 4 -42.40 20.84 -11.93
CA VAL A 4 -41.96 21.07 -10.55
C VAL A 4 -41.34 19.80 -9.97
N VAL A 5 -41.96 18.66 -10.21
CA VAL A 5 -41.46 17.35 -9.78
C VAL A 5 -40.11 17.04 -10.44
N ALA A 6 -39.97 17.27 -11.75
CA ALA A 6 -38.72 17.07 -12.48
C ALA A 6 -37.59 17.97 -11.96
N ILE A 7 -37.89 19.24 -11.64
CA ILE A 7 -36.92 20.17 -11.06
C ILE A 7 -36.47 19.67 -9.68
N VAL A 8 -37.40 19.26 -8.81
CA VAL A 8 -37.07 18.76 -7.47
C VAL A 8 -36.21 17.50 -7.55
N ILE A 9 -36.54 16.56 -8.43
CA ILE A 9 -35.75 15.34 -8.65
C ILE A 9 -34.35 15.70 -9.15
N GLY A 10 -34.23 16.61 -10.12
CA GLY A 10 -32.94 17.06 -10.65
C GLY A 10 -32.06 17.70 -9.57
N VAL A 11 -32.64 18.53 -8.71
CA VAL A 11 -31.92 19.16 -7.58
C VAL A 11 -31.44 18.11 -6.58
N LEU A 12 -32.27 17.12 -6.23
CA LEU A 12 -31.90 16.05 -5.30
C LEU A 12 -30.77 15.19 -5.85
N ILE A 13 -30.82 14.83 -7.14
CA ILE A 13 -29.75 14.07 -7.80
C ILE A 13 -28.45 14.88 -7.77
N LEU A 14 -28.51 16.17 -8.13
CA LEU A 14 -27.33 17.03 -8.15
C LEU A 14 -26.72 17.17 -6.75
N ALA A 15 -27.54 17.36 -5.72
CA ALA A 15 -27.09 17.44 -4.33
C ALA A 15 -26.43 16.14 -3.85
N ALA A 16 -27.01 14.98 -4.20
CA ALA A 16 -26.45 13.68 -3.85
C ALA A 16 -25.09 13.43 -4.52
N VAL A 17 -24.95 13.79 -5.80
CA VAL A 17 -23.68 13.69 -6.53
C VAL A 17 -22.62 14.60 -5.91
N LEU A 18 -22.96 15.86 -5.62
CA LEU A 18 -22.03 16.80 -4.98
C LEU A 18 -21.58 16.31 -3.61
N TYR A 19 -22.51 15.78 -2.82
CA TYR A 19 -22.21 15.20 -1.51
C TYR A 19 -21.29 14.00 -1.61
N ASP A 20 -21.55 13.07 -2.55
CA ASP A 20 -20.72 11.87 -2.69
C ASP A 20 -19.32 12.21 -3.20
N VAL A 21 -19.19 13.14 -4.15
CA VAL A 21 -17.88 13.65 -4.61
C VAL A 21 -17.11 14.30 -3.47
N GLY A 22 -17.74 15.21 -2.73
CA GLY A 22 -17.12 15.87 -1.57
C GLY A 22 -16.69 14.84 -0.52
N ARG A 23 -17.56 13.87 -0.22
CA ARG A 23 -17.28 12.77 0.70
C ARG A 23 -16.12 11.91 0.22
N LEU A 24 -16.04 11.58 -1.08
CA LEU A 24 -14.93 10.80 -1.64
C LEU A 24 -13.59 11.52 -1.51
N ILE A 25 -13.59 12.83 -1.75
CA ILE A 25 -12.39 13.68 -1.66
C ILE A 25 -11.94 13.79 -0.20
N THR A 26 -12.85 14.11 0.72
CA THR A 26 -12.55 14.23 2.16
C THR A 26 -12.13 12.90 2.77
N LEU A 27 -12.78 11.79 2.43
CA LEU A 27 -12.30 10.45 2.82
C LEU A 27 -10.99 10.09 2.14
N GLY A 28 -10.73 10.59 0.94
CA GLY A 28 -9.42 10.52 0.29
C GLY A 28 -8.37 11.13 1.20
N GLU A 29 -8.50 12.41 1.55
CA GLU A 29 -7.54 13.10 2.41
C GLU A 29 -7.32 12.41 3.77
N TRP A 30 -8.37 11.82 4.35
CA TRP A 30 -8.28 11.11 5.63
C TRP A 30 -7.70 9.68 5.52
N ARG A 31 -7.82 9.04 4.35
CA ARG A 31 -7.42 7.64 4.13
C ARG A 31 -6.08 7.49 3.42
N TRP A 32 -5.42 8.60 3.05
CA TRP A 32 -4.03 8.53 2.62
C TRP A 32 -3.18 8.23 3.86
N PRO A 33 -2.52 7.05 3.92
CA PRO A 33 -1.55 6.84 4.97
C PRO A 33 -0.51 7.97 4.85
N PRO A 34 -0.11 8.60 5.97
CA PRO A 34 0.76 9.77 5.93
C PRO A 34 1.93 9.47 5.00
N LEU A 35 2.25 10.38 4.08
CA LEU A 35 3.30 10.18 3.08
C LEU A 35 4.61 9.68 3.72
N ALA A 36 4.91 10.13 4.95
CA ALA A 36 5.99 9.61 5.79
C ALA A 36 5.97 8.07 5.99
N ARG A 37 4.80 7.46 6.19
CA ARG A 37 4.61 6.01 6.35
C ARG A 37 4.78 5.26 5.03
N LEU A 38 4.36 5.85 3.91
CA LEU A 38 4.61 5.30 2.57
C LEU A 38 6.10 5.39 2.19
N CYS A 39 6.74 6.53 2.45
CA CYS A 39 8.16 6.73 2.24
C CYS A 39 9.00 5.82 3.15
N GLY A 40 8.65 5.71 4.43
CA GLY A 40 9.31 4.77 5.35
C GLY A 40 9.14 3.31 4.91
N ARG A 41 7.98 2.94 4.36
CA ARG A 41 7.76 1.60 3.80
C ARG A 41 8.59 1.36 2.55
N ARG A 42 8.68 2.33 1.63
CA ARG A 42 9.56 2.23 0.44
C ARG A 42 11.03 2.16 0.84
N ALA A 43 11.49 3.01 1.75
CA ALA A 43 12.87 3.00 2.23
C ALA A 43 13.24 1.65 2.88
N ALA A 44 12.34 1.07 3.68
CA ALA A 44 12.55 -0.24 4.28
C ALA A 44 12.59 -1.38 3.23
N LEU A 45 11.77 -1.31 2.18
CA LEU A 45 11.78 -2.25 1.07
C LEU A 45 13.06 -2.14 0.25
N GLU A 46 13.48 -0.92 -0.09
CA GLU A 46 14.73 -0.68 -0.82
C GLU A 46 15.95 -1.12 0.00
N ALA A 47 15.95 -0.92 1.32
CA ALA A 47 17.04 -1.39 2.18
C ALA A 47 17.14 -2.93 2.20
N THR A 48 16.01 -3.62 2.27
CA THR A 48 15.96 -5.10 2.25
C THR A 48 16.34 -5.67 0.89
N GLU A 49 15.95 -5.00 -0.20
CA GLU A 49 16.40 -5.35 -1.56
C GLU A 49 17.92 -5.22 -1.71
N ARG A 50 18.49 -4.07 -1.30
CA ARG A 50 19.95 -3.84 -1.35
C ARG A 50 20.70 -4.88 -0.53
N TRP A 51 20.19 -5.25 0.65
CA TRP A 51 20.78 -6.28 1.48
C TRP A 51 20.77 -7.66 0.81
N CYS A 52 19.62 -8.07 0.24
CA CYS A 52 19.51 -9.36 -0.46
C CYS A 52 20.37 -9.40 -1.73
N ALA A 53 20.44 -8.30 -2.47
CA ALA A 53 21.33 -8.16 -3.63
C ALA A 53 22.81 -8.24 -3.21
N GLY A 54 23.16 -7.64 -2.07
CA GLY A 54 24.49 -7.76 -1.46
C GLY A 54 24.84 -9.21 -1.14
N LEU A 55 23.95 -9.94 -0.45
CA LEU A 55 24.15 -11.35 -0.14
C LEU A 55 24.33 -12.21 -1.40
N ARG A 56 23.56 -11.94 -2.46
CA ARG A 56 23.68 -12.64 -3.74
C ARG A 56 25.03 -12.37 -4.41
N ARG A 57 25.48 -11.11 -4.46
CA ARG A 57 26.80 -10.78 -5.03
C ARG A 57 27.94 -11.49 -4.32
N HIS A 58 27.83 -11.69 -3.01
CA HIS A 58 28.86 -12.36 -2.22
C HIS A 58 28.71 -13.89 -2.22
N GLY A 59 27.83 -14.46 -3.05
CA GLY A 59 27.59 -15.90 -3.14
C GLY A 59 26.99 -16.51 -1.87
N ARG A 60 26.43 -15.68 -0.98
CA ARG A 60 25.90 -16.11 0.33
C ARG A 60 24.48 -16.67 0.24
N ILE A 61 23.77 -16.40 -0.85
CA ILE A 61 22.44 -16.93 -1.16
C ILE A 61 22.34 -17.24 -2.65
N ASP A 62 21.63 -18.32 -2.98
CA ASP A 62 21.32 -18.69 -4.36
C ASP A 62 20.13 -17.87 -4.92
N THR A 63 19.95 -17.91 -6.24
CA THR A 63 18.88 -17.23 -6.97
C THR A 63 17.50 -17.70 -6.50
N ALA A 64 17.34 -18.99 -6.18
CA ALA A 64 16.08 -19.53 -5.65
C ALA A 64 15.74 -18.95 -4.26
N ASP A 65 16.73 -18.82 -3.38
CA ASP A 65 16.57 -18.20 -2.07
C ASP A 65 16.27 -16.71 -2.15
N TYR A 66 16.90 -16.01 -3.10
CA TYR A 66 16.61 -14.61 -3.39
C TYR A 66 15.16 -14.42 -3.85
N GLN A 67 14.68 -15.22 -4.81
CA GLN A 67 13.31 -15.15 -5.31
C GLN A 67 12.28 -15.46 -4.22
N ARG A 68 12.54 -16.49 -3.39
CA ARG A 68 11.69 -16.82 -2.23
C ARG A 68 11.61 -15.67 -1.24
N ARG A 69 12.72 -14.98 -0.95
CA ARG A 69 12.72 -13.82 -0.04
C ARG A 69 11.97 -12.63 -0.62
N MET A 70 12.13 -12.35 -1.91
CA MET A 70 11.41 -11.26 -2.57
C MET A 70 9.91 -11.53 -2.68
N SER A 71 9.49 -12.78 -2.91
CA SER A 71 8.08 -13.13 -2.91
C SER A 71 7.45 -12.92 -1.52
N LEU A 72 8.12 -13.32 -0.44
CA LEU A 72 7.65 -13.08 0.94
C LEU A 72 7.52 -11.59 1.27
N ILE A 73 8.47 -10.77 0.81
CA ILE A 73 8.42 -9.30 0.97
C ILE A 73 7.23 -8.70 0.21
N ALA A 74 6.99 -9.15 -1.04
CA ALA A 74 5.86 -8.71 -1.85
C ALA A 74 4.51 -9.09 -1.23
N HIS A 75 4.43 -10.24 -0.56
CA HIS A 75 3.23 -10.70 0.15
C HIS A 75 3.09 -10.10 1.55
N GLY A 76 4.02 -9.24 1.98
CA GLY A 76 3.98 -8.57 3.29
C GLY A 76 4.27 -9.47 4.49
N GLN A 77 4.77 -10.69 4.26
CA GLN A 77 5.13 -11.62 5.35
C GLN A 77 6.52 -11.27 5.89
N ARG A 78 6.55 -10.43 6.93
CA ARG A 78 7.77 -9.96 7.60
C ARG A 78 8.42 -10.98 8.55
N THR A 79 7.77 -12.11 8.84
CA THR A 79 8.14 -13.03 9.92
C THR A 79 9.32 -13.95 9.59
N ALA A 80 9.60 -14.26 8.33
CA ALA A 80 10.63 -15.24 8.00
C ALA A 80 12.08 -14.74 8.17
N HIS A 81 12.31 -13.42 8.25
CA HIS A 81 13.68 -12.87 8.39
C HIS A 81 14.14 -12.76 9.85
N GLN A 82 13.22 -12.61 10.81
CA GLN A 82 13.56 -12.52 12.24
C GLN A 82 13.86 -13.90 12.87
N GLU A 83 13.23 -14.98 12.40
CA GLU A 83 13.51 -16.33 12.91
C GLU A 83 14.89 -16.86 12.49
N ALA A 84 15.37 -16.47 11.31
CA ALA A 84 16.69 -16.89 10.82
C ALA A 84 17.86 -16.23 11.58
N THR A 85 17.67 -15.03 12.13
CA THR A 85 18.66 -14.34 12.97
C THR A 85 18.52 -14.71 14.45
N ALA A 86 17.32 -15.11 14.91
CA ALA A 86 17.11 -15.61 16.27
C ALA A 86 17.70 -17.01 16.51
N ARG A 87 17.76 -17.89 15.50
CA ARG A 87 18.38 -19.22 15.63
C ARG A 87 19.91 -19.25 15.57
N ARG A 88 20.56 -18.09 15.41
CA ARG A 88 22.03 -17.96 15.29
C ARG A 88 22.68 -17.28 16.50
N ARG A 89 21.91 -17.03 17.56
CA ARG A 89 22.44 -16.71 18.90
C ARG A 89 22.46 -17.94 19.76
#